data_AF-A0A4U2Z9N8-F1
#
_entry.id   AF-A0A4U2Z9N8-F1
#
_cell.length_a   1.000
_cell.length_b   1.000
_cell.length_c   1.000
_cell.angle_alpha   90.00
_cell.angle_beta   90.00
_cell.angle_gamma   90.00
#
_symmetry.space_group_name_H-M   'P 1'
#
loop_
_entity.id
_entity.type
_entity.pdbx_description
1 polymer ?
#
loop_
_entity_poly.entity_id
_entity_poly.type
_entity_poly.pdbx_seq_one_letter_code
_entity_poly.pdbx_strand_id
1 'polypeptide(L)'
;MSETKQRCIDFLEEHNINLDSEIDFDVNGEVHTLSFRYITDAFMMASEESQLVFLTALEKSTNSKDGMGIERFFEGMGQLLLLTHLSKNIEV
;
A
#
# COMPACT_ATOMS: atom_id res chain seq x y z
N MET A 1 2.06 5.65 17.81
CA MET A 1 1.82 4.85 16.60
C MET A 1 0.82 3.76 16.95
N SER A 2 -0.09 3.39 16.05
CA SER A 2 -0.95 2.22 16.30
C SER A 2 -0.10 0.95 16.28
N GLU A 3 -0.47 -0.05 17.07
CA GLU A 3 0.23 -1.33 17.15
C GLU A 3 0.33 -2.00 15.76
N THR A 4 -0.75 -1.92 14.98
CA THR A 4 -0.80 -2.44 13.60
C THR A 4 0.16 -1.73 12.65
N LYS A 5 0.31 -0.40 12.77
CA LYS A 5 1.27 0.36 11.96
C LYS A 5 2.71 -0.06 12.25
N GLN A 6 3.06 -0.20 13.52
CA GLN A 6 4.40 -0.63 13.90
C GLN A 6 4.68 -2.03 13.34
N ARG A 7 3.74 -2.96 13.52
CA ARG A 7 3.87 -4.32 12.99
C ARG A 7 3.99 -4.37 11.47
N CYS A 8 3.32 -3.48 10.74
CA CYS A 8 3.44 -3.38 9.29
C CYS A 8 4.86 -2.94 8.87
N ILE A 9 5.42 -1.94 9.56
CA ILE A 9 6.79 -1.46 9.31
C ILE A 9 7.80 -2.55 9.64
N ASP A 10 7.70 -3.15 10.83
CA ASP A 10 8.59 -4.22 11.28
C ASP A 10 8.59 -5.38 10.27
N PHE A 11 7.40 -5.78 9.80
CA PHE A 11 7.25 -6.82 8.80
C PHE A 11 7.93 -6.49 7.46
N LEU A 12 7.80 -5.25 6.98
CA LEU A 12 8.45 -4.82 5.74
C LEU A 12 9.98 -4.82 5.89
N GLU A 13 10.49 -4.38 7.04
CA GLU A 13 11.93 -4.37 7.36
C GLU A 13 12.49 -5.80 7.48
N GLU A 14 11.79 -6.71 8.17
CA GLU A 14 12.16 -8.13 8.27
C GLU A 14 12.28 -8.81 6.91
N HIS A 15 11.45 -8.40 5.95
CA HIS A 15 11.46 -8.89 4.58
C HIS A 15 12.41 -8.11 3.64
N ASN A 16 13.26 -7.22 4.17
CA ASN A 16 14.19 -6.36 3.42
C ASN A 16 13.51 -5.48 2.36
N ILE A 17 12.29 -5.04 2.62
CA ILE A 17 11.53 -4.15 1.73
C ILE A 17 11.87 -2.71 2.10
N ASN A 18 12.39 -1.95 1.14
CA ASN A 18 12.64 -0.54 1.34
C ASN A 18 11.33 0.25 1.27
N LEU A 19 10.94 0.87 2.39
CA LEU A 19 9.74 1.72 2.46
C LEU A 19 9.83 2.99 1.59
N ASP A 20 11.04 3.41 1.24
CA ASP A 20 11.28 4.55 0.36
C ASP A 20 11.29 4.13 -1.12
N SER A 21 11.02 2.86 -1.43
CA SER A 21 10.72 2.42 -2.81
C SER A 21 9.42 3.07 -3.31
N GLU A 22 9.38 3.30 -4.61
CA GLU A 22 8.30 4.00 -5.31
C GLU A 22 7.76 3.15 -6.46
N ILE A 23 6.48 3.33 -6.76
CA ILE A 23 5.80 2.77 -7.93
C ILE A 23 5.14 3.90 -8.72
N ASP A 24 5.31 3.84 -10.03
CA ASP A 24 4.63 4.70 -11.00
C ASP A 24 3.28 4.10 -11.40
N PHE A 25 2.24 4.94 -11.37
CA PHE A 25 0.88 4.60 -11.78
C PHE A 25 0.46 5.48 -12.94
N ASP A 26 0.15 4.89 -14.10
CA ASP A 26 -0.51 5.60 -15.19
C ASP A 26 -2.02 5.64 -14.92
N VAL A 27 -2.54 6.85 -14.68
CA VAL A 27 -3.95 7.12 -14.49
C VAL A 27 -4.40 8.12 -15.54
N ASN A 28 -5.18 7.66 -16.52
CA ASN A 28 -5.69 8.47 -17.63
C ASN A 28 -4.59 9.22 -18.42
N GLY A 29 -3.39 8.64 -18.54
CA GLY A 29 -2.26 9.24 -19.24
C GLY A 29 -1.42 10.20 -18.39
N GLU A 30 -1.75 10.35 -17.10
CA GLU A 30 -0.91 11.06 -16.12
C GLU A 30 -0.20 10.05 -15.22
N VAL A 31 1.12 10.20 -15.08
CA VAL A 31 1.94 9.34 -14.22
C VAL A 31 1.94 9.91 -12.80
N HIS A 32 1.45 9.11 -11.86
CA HIS A 32 1.52 9.39 -10.43
C HIS A 32 2.52 8.44 -9.77
N THR A 33 3.53 8.98 -9.10
CA THR A 33 4.50 8.18 -8.33
C THR A 33 4.10 8.16 -6.87
N LEU A 34 3.95 6.97 -6.29
CA LEU A 34 3.67 6.79 -4.86
C LEU A 34 4.74 5.92 -4.21
N SER A 35 5.19 6.34 -3.02
CA SER A 35 6.10 5.52 -2.20
C SER A 35 5.34 4.47 -1.39
N PHE A 36 6.01 3.36 -1.06
CA PHE A 36 5.45 2.34 -0.16
C PHE A 36 5.11 2.93 1.20
N ARG A 37 5.93 3.88 1.68
CA ARG A 37 5.66 4.66 2.88
C ARG A 37 4.33 5.42 2.79
N TYR A 38 4.11 6.15 1.70
CA TYR A 38 2.88 6.90 1.51
C TYR A 38 1.64 5.97 1.49
N ILE A 39 1.73 4.88 0.74
CA ILE A 39 0.63 3.90 0.64
C ILE A 39 0.35 3.30 2.02
N THR A 40 1.38 2.82 2.72
CA THR A 40 1.26 2.24 4.06
C THR A 40 0.65 3.25 5.03
N ASP A 41 1.15 4.49 5.05
CA ASP A 41 0.65 5.52 5.95
C ASP A 41 -0.82 5.84 5.72
N ALA A 42 -1.26 5.91 4.46
CA ALA A 42 -2.65 6.18 4.11
C ALA A 42 -3.60 5.10 4.66
N PHE A 43 -3.25 3.80 4.52
CA PHE A 43 -4.04 2.71 5.08
C PHE A 43 -3.93 2.61 6.62
N MET A 44 -2.78 2.97 7.19
CA MET A 44 -2.59 3.00 8.65
C MET A 44 -3.32 4.16 9.34
N MET A 45 -3.79 5.16 8.59
CA MET A 45 -4.66 6.23 9.08
C MET A 45 -6.17 5.90 8.95
N ALA A 46 -6.53 4.80 8.28
CA ALA A 46 -7.91 4.36 8.13
C ALA A 46 -8.46 3.66 9.38
N SER A 47 -9.66 3.09 9.29
CA SER A 47 -10.27 2.33 10.39
C SER A 47 -9.41 1.12 10.80
N GLU A 48 -9.53 0.68 12.06
CA GLU A 48 -8.78 -0.49 12.56
C GLU A 48 -8.99 -1.75 11.70
N GLU A 49 -10.21 -1.95 11.19
CA GLU A 49 -10.52 -3.02 10.26
C GLU A 49 -9.72 -2.90 8.95
N SER A 50 -9.64 -1.71 8.36
CA SER A 50 -8.82 -1.48 7.16
C SER A 50 -7.33 -1.73 7.44
N GLN A 51 -6.83 -1.34 8.62
CA GLN A 51 -5.45 -1.61 9.01
C GLN A 51 -5.15 -3.11 9.08
N LEU A 52 -6.06 -3.88 9.69
CA LEU A 52 -5.93 -5.34 9.81
C LEU A 52 -6.02 -6.04 8.45
N VAL A 53 -6.93 -5.61 7.58
CA VAL A 53 -7.05 -6.13 6.21
C VAL A 53 -5.77 -5.88 5.42
N PHE A 54 -5.22 -4.66 5.50
CA PHE A 54 -3.96 -4.31 4.86
C PHE A 54 -2.81 -5.21 5.32
N LEU A 55 -2.60 -5.32 6.64
CA LEU A 55 -1.54 -6.15 7.21
C LEU A 55 -1.71 -7.63 6.80
N THR A 56 -2.92 -8.17 6.86
CA THR A 56 -3.20 -9.56 6.47
C THR A 56 -2.91 -9.81 4.99
N ALA A 57 -3.26 -8.87 4.12
CA ALA A 57 -3.00 -8.98 2.69
C ALA A 57 -1.49 -8.86 2.39
N LEU A 58 -0.79 -7.97 3.09
CA LEU A 58 0.67 -7.83 3.02
C LEU A 58 1.36 -9.13 3.44
N GLU A 59 1.00 -9.69 4.60
CA GLU A 59 1.55 -10.97 5.11
C GLU A 59 1.31 -12.13 4.13
N LYS A 60 0.16 -12.15 3.43
CA LYS A 60 -0.11 -13.15 2.39
C LYS A 60 0.72 -12.94 1.13
N SER A 61 1.00 -11.68 0.77
CA SER A 61 1.70 -11.33 -0.45
C SER A 61 3.17 -11.76 -0.45
N THR A 62 3.84 -11.71 0.72
CA THR A 62 5.24 -12.13 0.89
C THR A 62 5.45 -13.64 0.84
N ASN A 63 4.40 -14.42 1.07
CA ASN A 63 4.43 -15.88 0.99
C ASN A 63 4.39 -16.41 -0.46
N SER A 64 4.31 -15.53 -1.45
CA SER A 64 4.40 -15.91 -2.86
C SER A 64 5.85 -16.28 -3.23
N LYS A 65 6.02 -17.44 -3.87
CA LYS A 65 7.34 -18.05 -4.13
C LYS A 65 8.25 -17.25 -5.08
N ASP A 66 7.71 -16.23 -5.75
CA ASP A 66 8.38 -15.57 -6.87
C ASP A 66 8.83 -14.13 -6.55
N GLY A 67 8.70 -13.66 -5.30
CA GLY A 67 9.12 -12.32 -4.87
C GLY A 67 8.28 -11.14 -5.40
N MET A 68 7.55 -11.34 -6.50
CA MET A 68 6.65 -10.36 -7.13
C MET A 68 5.38 -10.04 -6.31
N GLY A 69 5.10 -10.79 -5.23
CA GLY A 69 3.86 -10.60 -4.48
C GLY A 69 3.78 -9.26 -3.75
N ILE A 70 4.91 -8.77 -3.23
CA ILE A 70 4.97 -7.47 -2.53
C ILE A 70 4.74 -6.33 -3.52
N GLU A 71 5.41 -6.36 -4.67
CA GLU A 71 5.27 -5.33 -5.70
C GLU A 71 3.82 -5.26 -6.17
N ARG A 72 3.21 -6.40 -6.53
CA ARG A 72 1.79 -6.46 -6.91
C ARG A 72 0.84 -6.04 -5.80
N PHE A 73 1.20 -6.31 -4.54
CA PHE A 73 0.42 -5.85 -3.40
C PHE A 73 0.42 -4.31 -3.35
N PHE A 74 1.59 -3.68 -3.40
CA PHE A 74 1.69 -2.22 -3.38
C PHE A 74 1.11 -1.57 -4.64
N GLU A 75 1.23 -2.20 -5.82
CA GLU A 75 0.51 -1.78 -7.03
C GLU A 75 -1.00 -1.75 -6.79
N GLY A 76 -1.59 -2.85 -6.29
CA GLY A 76 -3.02 -2.93 -6.02
C GLY A 76 -3.48 -1.90 -4.98
N MET A 77 -2.71 -1.71 -3.91
CA MET A 77 -3.03 -0.76 -2.85
C MET A 77 -2.90 0.70 -3.32
N GLY A 78 -1.88 1.02 -4.12
CA GLY A 78 -1.70 2.33 -4.72
C GLY A 78 -2.83 2.67 -5.70
N GLN A 79 -3.25 1.72 -6.54
CA GLN A 79 -4.41 1.89 -7.41
C GLN A 79 -5.69 2.18 -6.63
N LEU A 80 -5.97 1.43 -5.54
CA LEU A 80 -7.14 1.69 -4.70
C LEU A 80 -7.10 3.10 -4.10
N LEU A 81 -5.96 3.55 -3.61
CA LEU A 81 -5.81 4.92 -3.10
C LEU A 81 -6.10 5.96 -4.18
N LEU A 82 -5.49 5.83 -5.36
CA LEU A 82 -5.70 6.76 -6.47
C LEU A 82 -7.18 6.80 -6.90
N LEU A 83 -7.85 5.65 -6.96
CA LEU A 83 -9.29 5.58 -7.23
C LEU A 83 -10.14 6.30 -6.17
N THR A 84 -9.77 6.22 -4.89
CA THR A 84 -10.49 6.97 -3.83
C THR A 84 -10.29 8.48 -3.91
N HIS A 85 -9.15 8.94 -4.43
CA HIS A 85 -8.92 10.37 -4.68
C HIS A 85 -9.68 10.86 -5.91
N LEU A 86 -9.74 10.05 -6.97
CA LEU A 86 -10.53 10.36 -8.16
C LEU A 86 -12.03 10.42 -7.86
N SER A 87 -12.57 9.49 -7.08
CA SER A 87 -14.00 9.48 -6.74
C SER A 87 -14.44 10.70 -5.92
N LYS A 88 -13.55 11.27 -5.10
CA LYS A 88 -13.80 12.54 -4.39
C LYS A 88 -13.85 13.75 -5.32
N ASN A 89 -13.18 13.70 -6.47
CA ASN A 89 -13.18 14.77 -7.46
C ASN A 89 -14.36 14.66 -8.45
N ILE A 90 -15.13 13.56 -8.42
CA ILE A 90 -16.40 13.41 -9.14
C ILE A 90 -17.52 13.88 -8.20
N GLU A 91 -17.54 15.17 -7.86
CA GLU A 91 -18.78 15.80 -7.40
C GLU A 91 -19.62 16.11 -8.65
N VAL A 92 -20.78 15.44 -8.78
CA VAL A 92 -21.80 15.70 -9.82
C VAL A 92 -22.73 16.80 -9.36
#